data_AF-A0A853FWS3-F1
#
_entry.id   AF-A0A853FWS3-F1
#
_cell.length_a   1.000
_cell.length_b   1.000
_cell.length_c   1.000
_cell.angle_alpha   90.00
_cell.angle_beta   90.00
_cell.angle_gamma   90.00
#
_symmetry.space_group_name_H-M   'P 1'
#
loop_
_entity.id
_entity.type
_entity.pdbx_description
1 polymer ?
#
loop_
_entity_poly.entity_id
_entity_poly.type
_entity_poly.pdbx_seq_one_letter_code
_entity_poly.pdbx_strand_id
1 'polypeptide(L)'
;MRFRAGLLALALAGCHGAQQKPGVDVAFDVDDDGSATSVKCIASSGGTCQIDFRDAWPKRRVLQPGEMRRFSNVAPGASVCVKAEVAALVRCKPIKLAAGYARIRKDQHDRVE
;
A
#
# COMPACT_ATOMS: atom_id res chain seq x y z
N MET A 1 46.93 35.02 -30.78
CA MET A 1 47.11 33.55 -30.70
C MET A 1 45.81 32.94 -30.18
N ARG A 2 45.43 31.80 -30.74
CA ARG A 2 44.10 31.18 -30.70
C ARG A 2 43.95 30.21 -29.52
N PHE A 3 42.69 29.95 -29.16
CA PHE A 3 42.13 28.80 -28.41
C PHE A 3 42.49 28.77 -26.89
N ARG A 4 41.57 28.53 -25.94
CA ARG A 4 40.49 27.53 -25.95
C ARG A 4 39.32 27.94 -25.05
N ALA A 5 38.11 27.74 -25.59
CA ALA A 5 36.90 27.49 -24.82
C ALA A 5 37.09 26.24 -23.95
N GLY A 6 36.49 26.27 -22.75
CA GLY A 6 36.48 25.15 -21.81
C GLY A 6 35.25 25.21 -20.92
N LEU A 7 34.07 25.20 -21.55
CA LEU A 7 32.79 24.86 -20.93
C LEU A 7 32.93 23.52 -20.20
N LEU A 8 32.91 23.54 -18.87
CA LEU A 8 32.54 22.39 -18.05
C LEU A 8 31.30 22.80 -17.25
N ALA A 9 30.18 22.87 -17.96
CA ALA A 9 28.87 22.71 -17.35
C ALA A 9 28.84 21.30 -16.74
N LEU A 10 29.10 21.20 -15.45
CA LEU A 10 28.78 20.00 -14.69
C LEU A 10 27.25 19.87 -14.72
N ALA A 11 26.80 19.06 -15.67
CA ALA A 11 25.45 18.55 -15.72
C ALA A 11 25.14 17.86 -14.38
N LEU A 12 24.34 18.53 -13.55
CA LEU A 12 23.54 17.90 -12.50
C LEU A 12 22.43 17.05 -13.15
N ALA A 13 22.83 16.12 -14.03
CA ALA A 13 21.99 15.04 -14.53
C ALA A 13 22.08 13.88 -13.51
N GLY A 14 21.60 14.15 -12.30
CA GLY A 14 21.66 13.21 -11.19
C GLY A 14 20.39 13.21 -10.33
N CYS A 15 19.33 13.92 -10.73
CA CYS A 15 18.01 13.67 -10.17
C CYS A 15 17.42 12.47 -10.92
N HIS A 16 17.98 11.28 -10.71
CA HIS A 16 17.26 10.05 -10.99
C HIS A 16 16.07 10.05 -10.04
N GLY A 17 14.98 10.64 -10.50
CA GLY A 17 13.68 10.53 -9.88
C GLY A 17 13.35 9.05 -9.82
N ALA A 18 13.66 8.43 -8.69
CA ALA A 18 13.10 7.16 -8.32
C ALA A 18 11.59 7.36 -8.43
N GLN A 19 10.99 6.88 -9.53
CA GLN A 19 9.55 6.84 -9.67
C GLN A 19 9.06 6.07 -8.45
N GLN A 20 8.56 6.80 -7.46
CA GLN A 20 7.99 6.20 -6.26
C GLN A 20 6.89 5.28 -6.74
N LYS A 21 7.13 3.96 -6.64
CA LYS A 21 6.15 2.97 -7.05
C LYS A 21 4.88 3.24 -6.26
N PRO A 22 3.72 3.38 -6.91
CA PRO A 22 2.48 3.62 -6.21
C PRO A 22 2.24 2.50 -5.20
N GLY A 23 1.80 2.87 -4.00
CA GLY A 23 1.80 2.00 -2.84
C GLY A 23 0.92 2.50 -1.72
N VAL A 24 0.66 1.61 -0.77
CA VAL A 24 -0.17 1.83 0.40
C VAL A 24 0.54 1.27 1.63
N ASP A 25 0.47 2.00 2.73
CA ASP A 25 0.92 1.56 4.04
C ASP A 25 -0.31 1.42 4.93
N VAL A 26 -0.52 0.23 5.48
CA VAL A 26 -1.65 -0.05 6.38
C VAL A 26 -1.18 -0.78 7.63
N ALA A 27 -1.89 -0.62 8.73
CA ALA A 27 -1.74 -1.44 9.92
C ALA A 27 -3.02 -2.22 10.17
N PHE A 28 -2.86 -3.49 10.51
CA PHE A 28 -3.93 -4.40 10.89
C PHE A 28 -3.81 -4.74 12.36
N ASP A 29 -4.92 -4.63 13.06
CA ASP A 29 -5.10 -5.14 14.42
C ASP A 29 -6.25 -6.15 14.36
N VAL A 30 -6.01 -7.39 14.78
CA VAL A 30 -6.91 -8.52 14.56
C VAL A 30 -7.13 -9.19 15.90
N ASP A 31 -8.40 -9.28 16.32
CA ASP A 31 -8.75 -10.02 17.53
C ASP A 31 -8.46 -11.51 17.29
N ASP A 32 -7.87 -12.20 18.28
CA ASP A 32 -7.44 -13.61 18.15
C ASP A 32 -8.59 -14.56 17.82
N ASP A 33 -9.81 -14.20 18.26
CA ASP A 33 -11.04 -14.94 18.00
C ASP A 33 -11.70 -14.60 16.64
N GLY A 34 -11.15 -13.64 15.89
CA GLY A 34 -11.68 -13.16 14.62
C GLY A 34 -12.98 -12.37 14.73
N SER A 35 -13.39 -11.97 15.94
CA SER A 35 -14.61 -11.20 16.18
C SER A 35 -14.52 -9.81 15.55
N ALA A 36 -13.33 -9.19 15.55
CA ALA A 36 -13.08 -8.01 14.77
C ALA A 36 -11.64 -7.87 14.23
N THR A 37 -11.53 -7.07 13.18
CA THR A 37 -10.28 -6.57 12.61
C THR A 37 -10.38 -5.07 12.46
N SER A 38 -9.43 -4.31 13.01
CA SER A 38 -9.26 -2.89 12.73
C SER A 38 -8.18 -2.69 11.67
N VAL A 39 -8.44 -1.78 10.74
CA VAL A 39 -7.49 -1.41 9.70
C VAL A 39 -7.29 0.09 9.70
N LYS A 40 -6.03 0.52 9.76
CA LYS A 40 -5.62 1.91 9.68
C LYS A 40 -4.88 2.17 8.38
N CYS A 41 -5.35 3.15 7.61
CA CYS A 41 -4.63 3.68 6.47
C CYS A 41 -3.53 4.62 6.98
N ILE A 42 -2.26 4.25 6.83
CA ILE A 42 -1.14 5.10 7.29
C ILE A 42 -0.77 6.09 6.19
N ALA A 43 -0.55 5.59 4.98
CA ALA A 43 -0.21 6.41 3.82
C ALA A 43 -0.69 5.74 2.53
N SER A 44 -0.96 6.53 1.50
CA SER A 44 -1.26 6.03 0.15
C SER A 44 -0.77 7.02 -0.90
N SER A 45 -0.08 6.51 -1.92
CA SER A 45 0.33 7.32 -3.07
C SER A 45 -0.85 7.78 -3.94
N GLY A 46 -1.99 7.07 -3.87
CA GLY A 46 -3.21 7.39 -4.63
C GLY A 46 -4.25 8.14 -3.81
N GLY A 47 -3.87 8.67 -2.64
CA GLY A 47 -4.74 9.46 -1.77
C GLY A 47 -5.72 8.66 -0.91
N THR A 48 -5.95 7.37 -1.19
CA THR A 48 -6.80 6.50 -0.35
C THR A 48 -6.24 5.07 -0.23
N CYS A 49 -6.56 4.38 0.87
CA CYS A 49 -6.34 2.95 1.02
C CYS A 49 -7.63 2.20 0.69
N GLN A 50 -7.62 1.42 -0.39
CA GLN A 50 -8.73 0.55 -0.79
C GLN A 50 -8.49 -0.84 -0.21
N ILE A 51 -9.43 -1.36 0.57
CA ILE A 51 -9.32 -2.64 1.29
C ILE A 51 -10.48 -3.54 0.91
N ASP A 52 -10.20 -4.80 0.60
CA ASP A 52 -11.17 -5.78 0.13
C ASP A 52 -10.89 -7.15 0.76
N PHE A 53 -11.70 -7.55 1.74
CA PHE A 53 -11.67 -8.90 2.32
C PHE A 53 -12.45 -9.87 1.42
N ARG A 54 -11.76 -10.88 0.92
CA ARG A 54 -12.28 -11.91 0.01
C ARG A 54 -12.79 -13.10 0.82
N ASP A 55 -13.88 -12.85 1.52
CA ASP A 55 -14.57 -13.84 2.34
C ASP A 55 -15.90 -14.24 1.65
N ALA A 56 -16.69 -15.12 2.27
CA ALA A 56 -18.03 -15.47 1.79
C ALA A 56 -18.94 -14.22 1.62
N TRP A 57 -18.68 -13.17 2.42
CA TRP A 57 -19.33 -11.88 2.32
C TRP A 57 -18.26 -10.81 2.07
N PRO A 58 -18.08 -10.32 0.83
CA PRO A 58 -17.01 -9.39 0.50
C PRO A 58 -17.18 -8.07 1.25
N LYS A 59 -16.19 -7.72 2.07
CA LYS A 59 -16.16 -6.45 2.82
C LYS A 59 -15.15 -5.53 2.17
N ARG A 60 -15.65 -4.53 1.45
CA ARG A 60 -14.83 -3.50 0.80
C ARG A 60 -15.00 -2.14 1.48
N ARG A 61 -13.89 -1.44 1.71
CA ARG A 61 -13.89 -0.05 2.21
C ARG A 61 -12.78 0.78 1.57
N VAL A 62 -13.05 2.08 1.52
CA VAL A 62 -12.10 3.13 1.16
C VAL A 62 -11.77 3.86 2.44
N LEU A 63 -10.48 4.05 2.73
CA LEU A 63 -10.01 4.82 3.88
C LEU A 63 -9.14 5.97 3.41
N GLN A 64 -9.29 7.13 4.04
CA GLN A 64 -8.34 8.24 3.89
C GLN A 64 -7.06 7.98 4.71
N PRO A 65 -5.90 8.51 4.33
CA PRO A 65 -4.71 8.50 5.18
C PRO A 65 -5.01 9.05 6.58
N GLY A 66 -4.62 8.31 7.60
CA GLY A 66 -4.94 8.58 9.02
C GLY A 66 -6.25 7.94 9.50
N GLU A 67 -7.17 7.57 8.60
CA GLU A 67 -8.45 6.94 8.96
C GLU A 67 -8.25 5.50 9.43
N MET A 68 -9.05 5.11 10.43
CA MET A 68 -9.13 3.74 10.94
C MET A 68 -10.58 3.25 10.86
N ARG A 69 -10.77 1.99 10.44
CA ARG A 69 -12.07 1.33 10.41
C ARG A 69 -12.01 -0.06 11.02
N ARG A 70 -13.06 -0.42 11.76
CA ARG A 70 -13.26 -1.75 12.33
C ARG A 70 -14.23 -2.56 11.46
N PHE A 71 -13.91 -3.84 11.31
CA PHE A 71 -14.66 -4.83 10.55
C PHE A 71 -14.96 -6.00 11.46
N SER A 72 -16.24 -6.39 11.58
CA SER A 72 -16.62 -7.56 12.37
C SER A 72 -16.45 -8.85 11.56
N ASN A 73 -16.22 -9.99 12.23
CA ASN A 73 -16.16 -11.32 11.62
C ASN A 73 -15.10 -11.43 10.52
N VAL A 74 -13.90 -10.91 10.78
CA VAL A 74 -12.73 -11.06 9.90
C VAL A 74 -11.66 -11.73 10.76
N ALA A 75 -11.41 -12.99 10.47
CA ALA A 75 -10.50 -13.82 11.26
C ALA A 75 -9.04 -13.68 10.78
N PRO A 76 -8.07 -13.92 11.68
CA PRO A 76 -6.68 -14.14 11.27
C PRO A 76 -6.59 -15.17 10.11
N GLY A 77 -5.72 -14.90 9.13
CA GLY A 77 -5.55 -15.78 7.97
C GLY A 77 -6.62 -15.63 6.87
N ALA A 78 -7.59 -14.73 7.02
CA ALA A 78 -8.52 -14.35 5.95
C ALA A 78 -7.76 -13.82 4.71
N SER A 79 -8.38 -13.93 3.53
CA SER A 79 -7.79 -13.45 2.28
C SER A 79 -8.12 -11.97 2.09
N VAL A 80 -7.11 -11.11 1.99
CA VAL A 80 -7.29 -9.65 1.87
C VAL A 80 -6.54 -9.07 0.68
N CYS A 81 -7.13 -8.04 0.08
CA CYS A 81 -6.53 -7.24 -0.98
C CYS A 81 -6.48 -5.77 -0.57
N VAL A 82 -5.34 -5.12 -0.78
CA VAL A 82 -5.15 -3.69 -0.49
C VAL A 82 -4.44 -3.00 -1.65
N LYS A 83 -4.99 -1.88 -2.12
CA LYS A 83 -4.44 -1.07 -3.22
C LYS A 83 -4.76 0.42 -3.04
N ALA A 84 -4.04 1.29 -3.75
CA ALA A 84 -4.32 2.71 -3.77
C ALA A 84 -5.52 3.07 -4.68
N GLU A 85 -5.84 2.20 -5.64
CA GLU A 85 -6.84 2.42 -6.68
C GLU A 85 -7.83 1.26 -6.76
N VAL A 86 -9.12 1.55 -6.97
CA VAL A 86 -10.19 0.54 -7.05
C VAL A 86 -10.00 -0.40 -8.25
N ALA A 87 -9.61 0.13 -9.41
CA ALA A 87 -9.35 -0.67 -10.61
C ALA A 87 -8.21 -1.68 -10.42
N ALA A 88 -7.26 -1.39 -9.52
CA ALA A 88 -6.16 -2.28 -9.19
C ALA A 88 -6.59 -3.42 -8.25
N LEU A 89 -7.69 -3.28 -7.49
CA LEU A 89 -8.21 -4.35 -6.62
C LEU A 89 -8.72 -5.55 -7.41
N VAL A 90 -9.23 -5.36 -8.61
CA VAL A 90 -9.74 -6.46 -9.47
C VAL A 90 -8.61 -7.42 -9.85
N ARG A 91 -7.39 -6.89 -10.01
CA ARG A 91 -6.18 -7.64 -10.39
C ARG A 91 -5.28 -7.96 -9.19
N CYS A 92 -5.73 -7.68 -7.98
CA CYS A 92 -4.95 -7.93 -6.77
C CYS A 92 -4.87 -9.43 -6.49
N LYS A 93 -3.66 -9.93 -6.25
CA LYS A 93 -3.45 -11.26 -5.66
C LYS A 93 -3.65 -11.14 -4.15
N PRO A 94 -4.63 -11.86 -3.56
CA PRO A 94 -4.90 -11.74 -2.13
C PRO A 94 -3.73 -12.24 -1.30
N ILE A 95 -3.49 -11.56 -0.18
CA ILE A 95 -2.54 -11.96 0.84
C ILE A 95 -3.29 -12.52 2.06
N LYS A 96 -2.58 -13.26 2.90
CA LYS A 96 -3.12 -13.74 4.18
C LYS A 96 -3.07 -12.62 5.20
N LEU A 97 -4.19 -12.33 5.82
CA LEU A 97 -4.31 -11.37 6.89
C LEU A 97 -3.54 -11.85 8.11
N ALA A 98 -2.69 -10.98 8.65
CA ALA A 98 -2.04 -11.14 9.94
C ALA A 98 -2.05 -9.78 10.65
N ALA A 99 -2.00 -9.79 11.98
CA ALA A 99 -1.80 -8.57 12.75
C ALA A 99 -0.40 -7.99 12.46
N GLY A 100 -0.29 -6.66 12.48
CA GLY A 100 0.96 -5.95 12.25
C GLY A 100 0.90 -4.92 11.13
N TYR A 101 2.08 -4.42 10.74
CA TYR A 101 2.22 -3.41 9.71
C TYR A 101 2.42 -4.07 8.34
N ALA A 102 1.66 -3.63 7.33
CA ALA A 102 1.80 -4.10 5.96
C ALA A 102 2.09 -2.93 5.02
N ARG A 103 3.20 -3.05 4.29
CA ARG A 103 3.61 -2.11 3.26
C ARG A 103 3.43 -2.74 1.88
N ILE A 104 2.48 -2.24 1.12
CA ILE A 104 2.12 -2.80 -0.19
C ILE A 104 2.56 -1.84 -1.28
N ARG A 105 3.33 -2.33 -2.24
CA ARG A 105 3.84 -1.56 -3.38
C ARG A 105 3.38 -2.21 -4.68
N LYS A 106 3.33 -1.43 -5.77
CA LYS A 106 3.07 -1.99 -7.11
C LYS A 106 4.17 -3.02 -7.42
N ASP A 107 3.74 -4.25 -7.74
CA ASP A 107 4.58 -5.41 -8.06
C ASP A 107 5.41 -5.99 -6.89
N GLN A 108 5.17 -5.54 -5.66
CA GLN A 108 5.81 -6.02 -4.43
C GLN A 108 4.73 -6.43 -3.43
N HIS A 109 4.61 -7.75 -3.21
CA HIS A 109 3.76 -8.33 -2.16
C HIS A 109 4.59 -8.42 -0.89
N ASP A 110 5.04 -7.28 -0.39
CA ASP A 110 6.02 -7.29 0.68
C ASP A 110 5.32 -7.44 2.03
N ARG A 111 5.88 -8.40 2.77
CA ARG A 111 5.55 -8.95 4.08
C ARG A 111 4.82 -8.00 5.04
N VAL A 112 3.97 -8.62 5.86
CA VAL A 112 3.65 -8.12 7.19
C VAL A 112 4.94 -8.24 8.00
N GLU A 113 5.56 -7.11 8.36
CA GLU A 113 6.68 -7.05 9.30
C GLU A 113 6.17 -6.92 10.74
#